data_AF-A0A7V3HVI1-F1
#
_entry.id   AF-A0A7V3HVI1-F1
#
_cell.length_a   1.000
_cell.length_b   1.000
_cell.length_c   1.000
_cell.angle_alpha   90.00
_cell.angle_beta   90.00
_cell.angle_gamma   90.00
#
_symmetry.space_group_name_H-M   'P 1'
#
loop_
_entity.id
_entity.type
_entity.pdbx_description
1 polymer ?
#
loop_
_entity_poly.entity_id
_entity_poly.type
_entity_poly.pdbx_seq_one_letter_code
_entity_poly.pdbx_strand_id
1 'polypeptide(L)'
;EGGMVLRRGFEIEKGEKIIICEDIITTGGSALKAAKAIEALGGEIVAFASLANRGFCKRVGGNDTAKDECALPENTPLFALDDFTFEMYAPEDCPLCKEGKSEAIKPGSKS
;
A
#
# COMPACT_ATOMS: atom_id res chain seq x y z
N GLU A 1 18.74 -8.75 -7.93
CA GLU A 1 17.28 -8.56 -8.08
C GLU A 1 16.59 -9.20 -6.88
N GLY A 2 15.95 -8.40 -6.03
CA GLY A 2 15.41 -8.85 -4.74
C GLY A 2 13.89 -8.65 -4.68
N GLY A 3 13.15 -9.75 -4.63
CA GLY A 3 11.71 -9.77 -4.36
C GLY A 3 11.43 -9.97 -2.87
N MET A 4 10.19 -9.69 -2.44
CA MET A 4 9.73 -10.14 -1.14
C MET A 4 9.60 -11.66 -1.16
N VAL A 5 10.06 -12.34 -0.11
CA VAL A 5 9.99 -13.79 0.01
C VAL A 5 9.48 -14.17 1.38
N LEU A 6 8.65 -15.21 1.42
CA LEU A 6 8.32 -15.87 2.67
C LEU A 6 9.56 -16.62 3.17
N ARG A 7 10.00 -16.34 4.39
CA ARG A 7 11.21 -16.96 4.95
C ARG A 7 10.91 -18.37 5.47
N ARG A 8 11.96 -19.12 5.76
CA ARG A 8 11.88 -20.50 6.29
C ARG A 8 11.00 -20.56 7.54
N GLY A 9 10.27 -21.66 7.68
CA GLY A 9 9.38 -21.91 8.83
C GLY A 9 7.94 -21.44 8.63
N PHE A 10 7.63 -20.81 7.50
CA PHE A 10 6.27 -20.51 7.08
C PHE A 10 5.98 -21.29 5.79
N GLU A 11 4.77 -21.86 5.72
CA GLU A 11 4.28 -22.62 4.58
C GLU A 11 2.89 -22.08 4.22
N ILE A 12 2.55 -22.15 2.94
CA ILE A 12 1.24 -21.78 2.41
C ILE A 12 0.64 -23.02 1.78
N GLU A 13 -0.57 -23.39 2.20
CA GLU A 13 -1.31 -24.47 1.55
C GLU A 13 -1.92 -24.00 0.22
N LYS A 14 -2.03 -24.90 -0.74
CA LYS A 14 -2.64 -24.59 -2.03
C LYS A 14 -4.12 -24.20 -1.83
N GLY A 15 -4.48 -22.99 -2.27
CA GLY A 15 -5.82 -22.43 -2.11
C GLY A 15 -6.08 -21.83 -0.72
N GLU A 16 -5.05 -21.69 0.12
CA GLU A 16 -5.17 -21.02 1.41
C GLU A 16 -5.57 -19.55 1.21
N LYS A 17 -6.67 -19.15 1.85
CA LYS A 17 -7.21 -17.79 1.73
C LYS A 17 -6.54 -16.85 2.69
N ILE A 18 -5.93 -15.80 2.16
CA ILE A 18 -5.04 -14.92 2.90
C ILE A 18 -5.47 -13.47 2.76
N ILE A 19 -5.38 -12.73 3.87
CA ILE A 19 -5.52 -11.27 3.91
C ILE A 19 -4.14 -10.68 4.15
N ILE A 20 -3.72 -9.75 3.27
CA ILE A 20 -2.50 -8.98 3.49
C ILE A 20 -2.84 -7.75 4.33
N CYS A 21 -2.22 -7.63 5.49
CA CYS A 21 -2.45 -6.52 6.42
C CYS A 21 -1.20 -5.66 6.58
N GLU A 22 -1.34 -4.34 6.42
CA GLU A 22 -0.30 -3.33 6.67
C GLU A 22 -0.77 -2.38 7.78
N ASP A 23 0.15 -1.64 8.39
CA ASP A 23 -0.21 -0.54 9.28
C ASP A 23 -0.90 0.61 8.50
N ILE A 24 -0.31 0.99 7.37
CA ILE A 24 -0.81 2.04 6.47
C ILE A 24 -0.64 1.66 5.00
N ILE A 25 -1.72 1.77 4.23
CA ILE A 25 -1.65 1.68 2.77
C ILE A 25 -1.40 3.08 2.21
N THR A 26 -0.26 3.22 1.53
CA THR A 26 0.08 4.37 0.68
C THR A 26 -0.37 4.07 -0.75
N THR A 27 0.57 3.76 -1.64
CA THR A 27 0.29 3.23 -2.98
C THR A 27 -0.02 1.73 -2.96
N GLY A 28 0.28 1.02 -1.86
CA GLY A 28 0.08 -0.42 -1.75
C GLY A 28 1.15 -1.28 -2.43
N GLY A 29 2.24 -0.68 -2.93
CA GLY A 29 3.28 -1.42 -3.66
C GLY A 29 4.00 -2.50 -2.85
N SER A 30 4.22 -2.29 -1.53
CA SER A 30 4.80 -3.32 -0.65
C SER A 30 3.83 -4.48 -0.43
N ALA A 31 2.56 -4.18 -0.12
CA ALA A 31 1.51 -5.17 0.01
C ALA A 31 1.33 -6.01 -1.26
N LEU A 32 1.39 -5.40 -2.46
CA LEU A 32 1.34 -6.13 -3.72
C LEU A 32 2.53 -7.10 -3.90
N LYS A 33 3.74 -6.70 -3.48
CA LYS A 33 4.91 -7.60 -3.52
C LYS A 33 4.72 -8.79 -2.58
N ALA A 34 4.13 -8.57 -1.41
CA ALA A 34 3.78 -9.63 -0.46
C ALA A 34 2.74 -10.58 -1.08
N ALA A 35 1.65 -10.03 -1.62
CA ALA A 35 0.60 -10.77 -2.31
C ALA A 35 1.16 -11.70 -3.39
N LYS A 36 1.99 -11.16 -4.29
CA LYS A 36 2.63 -11.96 -5.36
C LYS A 36 3.53 -13.07 -4.83
N ALA A 37 4.25 -12.83 -3.73
CA ALA A 37 5.10 -13.85 -3.12
C ALA A 37 4.27 -15.00 -2.53
N ILE A 38 3.11 -14.70 -1.96
CA ILE A 38 2.17 -15.68 -1.42
C ILE A 38 1.43 -16.44 -2.53
N GLU A 39 0.96 -15.73 -3.57
CA GLU A 39 0.30 -16.35 -4.74
C GLU A 39 1.23 -17.31 -5.48
N ALA A 40 2.53 -16.98 -5.57
CA ALA A 40 3.54 -17.86 -6.14
C ALA A 40 3.73 -19.17 -5.36
N LEU A 41 3.32 -19.21 -4.09
CA LEU A 41 3.31 -20.41 -3.24
C LEU A 41 1.96 -21.15 -3.27
N GLY A 42 0.98 -20.64 -4.00
CA GLY A 42 -0.34 -21.25 -4.16
C GLY A 42 -1.43 -20.68 -3.25
N GLY A 43 -1.14 -19.63 -2.48
CA GLY A 43 -2.15 -18.91 -1.69
C GLY A 43 -3.09 -18.08 -2.56
N GLU A 44 -4.27 -17.79 -2.03
CA GLU A 44 -5.30 -16.95 -2.65
C GLU A 44 -5.48 -15.66 -1.84
N ILE A 45 -5.13 -14.51 -2.40
CA ILE A 45 -5.32 -13.22 -1.73
C ILE A 45 -6.77 -12.79 -1.87
N VAL A 46 -7.50 -12.78 -0.75
CA VAL A 46 -8.93 -12.48 -0.74
C VAL A 46 -9.24 -11.03 -0.34
N ALA A 47 -8.31 -10.35 0.34
CA ALA A 47 -8.45 -8.94 0.71
C ALA A 47 -7.09 -8.32 1.09
N PHE A 48 -7.07 -6.99 1.09
CA PHE A 48 -6.09 -6.17 1.77
C PHE A 48 -6.72 -5.52 3.00
N ALA A 49 -5.94 -5.29 4.05
CA ALA A 49 -6.38 -4.59 5.24
C ALA A 49 -5.33 -3.59 5.71
N SER A 50 -5.77 -2.48 6.30
CA SER A 50 -4.88 -1.58 7.04
C SER A 50 -5.58 -0.80 8.14
N LEU A 51 -4.81 -0.19 9.04
CA LEU A 51 -5.38 0.76 10.00
C LEU A 51 -5.67 2.09 9.30
N ALA A 52 -4.69 2.61 8.55
CA ALA A 52 -4.82 3.86 7.81
C ALA A 52 -4.70 3.63 6.30
N ASN A 53 -5.38 4.47 5.52
CA ASN A 53 -5.23 4.55 4.06
C ASN A 53 -4.92 5.99 3.65
N ARG A 54 -3.99 6.21 2.73
CA ARG A 54 -3.62 7.57 2.26
C ARG A 54 -4.51 8.10 1.14
N GLY A 55 -5.56 7.36 0.78
CA GLY A 55 -6.51 7.74 -0.27
C GLY A 55 -5.94 7.67 -1.69
N PHE A 56 -4.92 6.81 -1.93
CA PHE A 56 -4.58 6.40 -3.29
C PHE A 56 -5.42 5.19 -3.70
N CYS A 57 -5.52 4.21 -2.81
CA CYS A 57 -6.31 3.03 -3.06
C CYS A 57 -7.71 3.19 -2.49
N LYS A 58 -8.72 2.75 -3.24
CA LYS A 58 -10.11 2.75 -2.79
C LYS A 58 -10.31 1.67 -1.72
N ARG A 59 -10.82 2.05 -0.56
CA ARG A 59 -11.30 1.10 0.45
C ARG A 59 -12.79 0.80 0.31
N VAL A 60 -13.21 -0.34 0.82
CA VAL A 60 -14.62 -0.71 0.98
C VAL A 60 -15.31 0.31 1.91
N GLY A 61 -16.47 0.81 1.49
CA GLY A 61 -17.22 1.81 2.24
C GLY A 61 -16.60 3.21 2.26
N GLY A 62 -15.52 3.45 1.49
CA GLY A 62 -14.98 4.79 1.25
C GLY A 62 -15.74 5.52 0.14
N ASN A 63 -15.68 6.85 0.16
CA ASN A 63 -16.30 7.70 -0.86
C ASN A 63 -15.38 7.97 -2.05
N ASP A 64 -14.08 7.72 -1.89
CA ASP A 64 -13.07 8.01 -2.91
C ASP A 64 -12.93 6.91 -3.96
N THR A 65 -12.44 7.29 -5.13
CA THR A 65 -12.00 6.37 -6.18
C THR A 65 -10.50 6.10 -6.06
N ALA A 66 -10.06 4.94 -6.57
CA ALA A 66 -8.63 4.67 -6.67
C ALA A 66 -7.99 5.68 -7.63
N LYS A 67 -6.79 6.14 -7.29
CA LYS A 67 -5.93 6.98 -8.13
C LYS A 67 -4.99 6.10 -8.95
N ASP A 68 -4.40 6.66 -9.99
CA ASP A 68 -3.48 5.95 -10.90
C ASP A 68 -2.25 5.35 -10.17
N GLU A 69 -1.85 5.93 -9.04
CA GLU A 69 -0.74 5.42 -8.24
C GLU A 69 -1.11 4.23 -7.34
N CYS A 70 -2.40 3.85 -7.26
CA CYS A 70 -2.78 2.66 -6.52
C CYS A 70 -2.27 1.40 -7.22
N ALA A 71 -1.46 0.61 -6.50
CA ALA A 71 -0.90 -0.64 -6.98
C ALA A 71 -1.76 -1.86 -6.60
N LEU A 72 -2.79 -1.70 -5.76
CA LEU A 72 -3.64 -2.82 -5.36
C LEU A 72 -4.56 -3.25 -6.52
N PRO A 73 -4.82 -4.55 -6.72
CA PRO A 73 -5.73 -5.04 -7.74
C PRO A 73 -7.17 -4.55 -7.53
N GLU A 74 -7.84 -4.11 -8.59
CA GLU A 74 -9.21 -3.58 -8.50
C GLU A 74 -10.25 -4.58 -7.97
N ASN A 75 -10.03 -5.87 -8.25
CA ASN A 75 -10.95 -6.95 -7.88
C ASN A 75 -10.72 -7.52 -6.47
N THR A 76 -9.77 -6.96 -5.71
CA THR A 76 -9.45 -7.43 -4.36
C THR A 76 -9.74 -6.29 -3.37
N PRO A 77 -10.71 -6.46 -2.46
CA PRO A 77 -11.14 -5.36 -1.58
C PRO A 77 -10.05 -4.94 -0.61
N LEU A 78 -9.89 -3.64 -0.43
CA LEU A 78 -9.13 -3.05 0.68
C LEU A 78 -10.10 -2.66 1.81
N PHE A 79 -9.84 -3.10 3.03
CA PHE A 79 -10.50 -2.63 4.24
C PHE A 79 -9.55 -1.74 5.03
N ALA A 80 -9.98 -0.52 5.39
CA ALA A 80 -9.22 0.33 6.28
C ALA A 80 -10.14 1.06 7.26
N LEU A 81 -9.62 1.44 8.43
CA LEU A 81 -10.42 2.14 9.45
C LEU A 81 -10.74 3.57 9.03
N ASP A 82 -9.79 4.27 8.41
CA ASP A 82 -10.00 5.65 7.94
C ASP A 82 -9.08 6.04 6.76
N ASP A 83 -9.49 7.08 6.03
CA ASP A 83 -8.72 7.70 4.96
C ASP A 83 -8.06 9.00 5.45
N PHE A 84 -6.73 9.01 5.48
CA PHE A 84 -5.90 10.16 5.79
C PHE A 84 -5.36 10.76 4.50
N THR A 85 -6.18 11.57 3.83
CA THR A 85 -5.79 12.26 2.60
C THR A 85 -5.05 13.56 2.92
N PHE A 86 -3.92 13.77 2.25
CA PHE A 86 -3.15 15.01 2.32
C PHE A 86 -2.89 15.51 0.91
N GLU A 87 -2.74 16.82 0.78
CA GLU A 87 -2.33 17.42 -0.48
C GLU A 87 -0.92 16.94 -0.84
N MET A 88 -0.75 16.60 -2.12
CA MET A 88 0.54 16.22 -2.68
C MET A 88 0.90 17.21 -3.76
N TYR A 89 2.16 17.61 -3.76
CA TYR A 89 2.69 18.62 -4.64
C TYR A 89 3.85 18.03 -5.44
N ALA A 90 3.93 18.37 -6.72
CA ALA A 90 5.18 18.24 -7.45
C ALA A 90 6.25 19.10 -6.75
N PRO A 91 7.55 18.74 -6.83
CA PRO A 91 8.62 19.51 -6.20
C PRO A 91 8.57 21.01 -6.55
N GLU A 92 8.29 21.31 -7.82
CA GLU A 92 8.12 22.65 -8.36
C GLU A 92 6.86 23.38 -7.89
N ASP A 93 5.92 22.70 -7.21
CA ASP A 93 4.64 23.23 -6.77
C ASP A 93 4.43 23.21 -5.26
N CYS A 94 5.40 22.72 -4.49
CA CYS A 94 5.29 22.70 -3.03
C CYS A 94 5.24 24.13 -2.45
N PRO A 95 4.13 24.55 -1.81
CA PRO A 95 3.98 25.90 -1.28
C PRO A 95 4.98 26.20 -0.16
N LEU A 96 5.25 25.20 0.70
CA LEU A 96 6.21 25.35 1.80
C LEU A 96 7.65 25.53 1.28
N CYS A 97 8.00 24.89 0.16
CA CYS A 97 9.32 25.05 -0.47
C CYS A 97 9.45 26.41 -1.15
N LYS A 98 8.44 26.84 -1.94
CA LYS A 98 8.43 28.14 -2.64
C LYS A 98 8.56 29.32 -1.68
N GLU A 99 7.92 29.22 -0.52
CA GLU A 99 7.94 30.26 0.52
C GLU A 99 9.20 30.20 1.40
N GLY A 100 10.12 29.26 1.18
CA GLY A 100 11.33 29.08 1.99
C GLY A 100 11.05 28.65 3.44
N LYS A 101 9.85 28.15 3.74
CA LYS A 101 9.43 27.74 5.09
C LYS A 101 9.90 26.33 5.45
N SER A 102 10.13 25.47 4.45
CA SER A 102 10.57 24.10 4.65
C SER A 102 11.29 23.57 3.42
N GLU A 103 12.05 22.50 3.61
CA GLU A 103 12.65 21.71 2.54
C GLU A 103 12.04 20.30 2.58
N ALA A 104 11.73 19.74 1.41
CA ALA A 104 11.19 18.39 1.31
C ALA A 104 12.26 17.35 1.65
N ILE A 105 12.33 16.96 2.92
CA ILE A 105 13.24 15.93 3.39
C ILE A 105 12.49 14.60 3.41
N LYS A 106 13.06 13.59 2.75
CA LYS A 106 12.53 12.23 2.78
C LYS A 106 12.53 11.69 4.22
N PRO A 107 11.36 11.35 4.79
CA PRO A 107 11.30 10.81 6.14
C PRO A 107 11.75 9.35 6.18
N GLY A 108 12.30 8.94 7.33
CA GLY A 108 12.74 7.58 7.60
C GLY A 108 14.06 7.19 6.92
N SER A 109 14.59 6.02 7.29
CA SER A 109 15.81 5.47 6.70
C SER A 109 15.47 4.69 5.43
N LYS A 110 16.00 5.12 4.28
CA LYS A 110 16.33 4.17 3.20
C LYS A 110 17.84 4.24 3.02
N SER A 111 18.52 3.16 3.39
CA SER A 111 19.81 2.79 2.82
C SER A 111 19.70 2.55 1.31
#